data_AF-K9V0W3-F1
#
_entry.id   AF-K9V0W3-F1
#
_cell.length_a   1.000
_cell.length_b   1.000
_cell.length_c   1.000
_cell.angle_alpha   90.00
_cell.angle_beta   90.00
_cell.angle_gamma   90.00
#
_symmetry.space_group_name_H-M   'P 1'
#
loop_
_entity.id
_entity.type
_entity.pdbx_description
1 polymer ?
#
loop_
_entity_poly.entity_id
_entity_poly.type
_entity_poly.pdbx_seq_one_letter_code
_entity_poly.pdbx_strand_id
1 'polypeptide(L)'
;MSRDALVVGINKYPFLKDSTGNNKHLTTPSSDAEAIAQLLEAHKNFRVKRFPVSIIDGKSQVDPDKPFKTDELEKAILDLFLPETEKPPETALLFFAGHGLRKQLRQNLTQGFLAASDVNPGKIWGFSLRDLWDILQQSQVKQQIIWLDCCFAGELLNFKDTELGRQSSGCDRSLIAASRDYEPAYQQLDGKHGVLTGAILAGLNPHQVPEDEWITNRTLAVSVEQSLQKYYDLAKIPQTPLISNHGEAIKLVQGKAKPTSESQNEDAVNIQFRLLFHEILNADFKHQVPVVKQVIQKHQTAAFLIHGEQYCGQQLLVTRLSHLKPKWKNISPIKVDVGQRAVGSRLPYLWQQLTSWFGLPKDAQSHQIIERVCDRLLTQDVIFIFDRVNDMQPRILSGWLQEFWEPLVARVEEHCPSKHRNTHLLMFLVDNNGSVCKSDILLAQKCDEPNYPLMPLHLPPISPFTVDVLDELIDRVATIPKLQMHVDLTSQILLEKSENGIPEFVYEEICDFCGHSWEGGLAKWLI
;
A
#
# COMPACT_ATOMS: atom_id res chain seq x y z
N MET A 1 3.91 -18.39 34.25
CA MET A 1 3.32 -18.87 32.98
C MET A 1 4.43 -18.87 31.94
N SER A 2 4.80 -20.03 31.40
CA SER A 2 5.76 -20.11 30.29
C SER A 2 5.05 -19.76 28.99
N ARG A 3 5.66 -18.86 28.21
CA ARG A 3 5.09 -18.34 26.96
C ARG A 3 6.15 -18.47 25.88
N ASP A 4 5.87 -19.27 24.87
CA ASP A 4 6.81 -19.58 23.82
C ASP A 4 6.26 -19.11 22.47
N ALA A 5 7.13 -18.61 21.60
CA ALA A 5 6.74 -18.21 20.25
C ALA A 5 7.71 -18.77 19.21
N LEU A 6 7.16 -19.23 18.10
CA LEU A 6 7.86 -19.58 16.87
C LEU A 6 7.52 -18.53 15.83
N VAL A 7 8.54 -17.85 15.32
CA VAL A 7 8.40 -16.74 14.38
C VAL A 7 9.21 -17.07 13.13
N VAL A 8 8.51 -17.23 12.01
CA VAL A 8 9.08 -17.74 10.75
C VAL A 8 8.83 -16.75 9.62
N GLY A 9 9.90 -16.37 8.91
CA GLY A 9 9.83 -15.45 7.76
C GLY A 9 10.73 -15.93 6.63
N ILE A 10 10.16 -16.40 5.52
CA ILE A 10 10.93 -17.04 4.44
C ILE A 10 10.91 -16.18 3.17
N ASN A 11 12.11 -15.76 2.74
CA ASN A 11 12.29 -14.97 1.52
C ASN A 11 12.74 -15.83 0.33
N LYS A 12 13.49 -16.91 0.57
CA LYS A 12 14.17 -17.65 -0.50
C LYS A 12 13.40 -18.90 -0.93
N TYR A 13 13.05 -18.98 -2.22
CA TYR A 13 12.33 -20.09 -2.84
C TYR A 13 12.99 -20.53 -4.16
N PRO A 14 14.18 -21.16 -4.12
CA PRO A 14 14.95 -21.51 -5.32
C PRO A 14 14.26 -22.50 -6.28
N PHE A 15 13.24 -23.23 -5.82
CA PHE A 15 12.53 -24.24 -6.62
C PHE A 15 11.08 -23.86 -6.96
N LEU A 16 10.59 -22.71 -6.48
CA LEU A 16 9.27 -22.20 -6.80
C LEU A 16 9.39 -21.17 -7.91
N LYS A 17 8.82 -21.46 -9.09
CA LYS A 17 8.94 -20.60 -10.26
C LYS A 17 7.63 -19.93 -10.65
N ASP A 18 7.71 -18.73 -11.24
CA ASP A 18 6.59 -18.08 -11.90
C ASP A 18 6.40 -18.55 -13.35
N SER A 19 5.41 -17.99 -14.05
CA SER A 19 5.11 -18.31 -15.44
C SER A 19 6.21 -17.92 -16.44
N THR A 20 7.16 -17.08 -16.03
CA THR A 20 8.33 -16.67 -16.82
C THR A 20 9.57 -17.52 -16.53
N GLY A 21 9.49 -18.44 -15.56
CA GLY A 21 10.57 -19.33 -15.15
C GLY A 21 11.51 -18.74 -14.10
N ASN A 22 11.21 -17.55 -13.58
CA ASN A 22 11.97 -16.89 -12.52
C ASN A 22 11.57 -17.43 -11.15
N ASN A 23 12.51 -17.42 -10.20
CA ASN A 23 12.25 -17.87 -8.83
C ASN A 23 11.36 -16.86 -8.10
N LYS A 24 10.33 -17.35 -7.41
CA LYS A 24 9.37 -16.53 -6.65
C LYS A 24 9.91 -16.14 -5.28
N HIS A 25 11.06 -15.47 -5.25
CA HIS A 25 11.61 -14.89 -4.04
C HIS A 25 10.69 -13.78 -3.49
N LEU A 26 10.67 -13.61 -2.17
CA LEU A 26 10.00 -12.52 -1.47
C LEU A 26 11.04 -11.66 -0.75
N THR A 27 10.69 -10.42 -0.41
CA THR A 27 11.61 -9.47 0.21
C THR A 27 11.25 -9.09 1.65
N THR A 28 9.96 -9.17 2.04
CA THR A 28 9.48 -8.73 3.37
C THR A 28 9.32 -9.78 4.45
N PRO A 29 9.06 -11.08 4.18
CA PRO A 29 8.76 -12.04 5.24
C PRO A 29 9.79 -12.11 6.37
N SER A 30 11.08 -12.00 6.05
CA SER A 30 12.15 -11.97 7.06
C SER A 30 12.09 -10.75 7.97
N SER A 31 11.86 -9.54 7.42
CA SER A 31 11.74 -8.31 8.20
C SER A 31 10.44 -8.28 9.01
N ASP A 32 9.35 -8.82 8.45
CA ASP A 32 8.07 -9.03 9.13
C ASP A 32 8.22 -9.92 10.37
N ALA A 33 8.84 -11.08 10.18
CA ALA A 33 9.13 -12.02 11.24
C ALA A 33 10.06 -11.40 12.30
N GLU A 34 11.10 -10.68 11.90
CA GLU A 34 11.99 -10.04 12.87
C GLU A 34 11.28 -8.96 13.69
N ALA A 35 10.44 -8.12 13.08
CA ALA A 35 9.66 -7.11 13.79
C ALA A 35 8.69 -7.73 14.83
N ILE A 36 7.99 -8.80 14.45
CA ILE A 36 7.13 -9.56 15.37
C ILE A 36 7.94 -10.19 16.50
N ALA A 37 9.10 -10.79 16.19
CA ALA A 37 9.96 -11.40 17.18
C ALA A 37 10.43 -10.38 18.22
N GLN A 38 10.91 -9.22 17.79
CA GLN A 38 11.34 -8.14 18.68
C GLN A 38 10.20 -7.62 19.56
N LEU A 39 9.01 -7.45 18.98
CA LEU A 39 7.82 -7.02 19.73
C LEU A 39 7.44 -8.03 20.82
N LEU A 40 7.51 -9.33 20.52
CA LEU A 40 7.15 -10.40 21.46
C LEU A 40 8.20 -10.62 22.56
N GLU A 41 9.48 -10.42 22.25
CA GLU A 41 10.57 -10.48 23.24
C GLU A 41 10.61 -9.27 24.16
N ALA A 42 10.15 -8.11 23.65
CA ALA A 42 10.02 -6.92 24.47
C ALA A 42 9.22 -7.28 25.75
N HIS A 43 9.74 -6.84 26.90
CA HIS A 43 9.15 -7.13 28.22
C HIS A 43 9.26 -8.58 28.71
N LYS A 44 10.10 -9.40 28.08
CA LYS A 44 10.30 -10.83 28.45
C LYS A 44 8.99 -11.61 28.45
N ASN A 45 8.08 -11.21 27.57
CA ASN A 45 6.72 -11.70 27.57
C ASN A 45 6.61 -13.05 26.84
N PHE A 46 7.39 -13.25 25.78
CA PHE A 46 7.57 -14.55 25.13
C PHE A 46 9.05 -14.92 25.02
N ARG A 47 9.34 -16.22 25.10
CA ARG A 47 10.61 -16.80 24.63
C ARG A 47 10.47 -17.11 23.15
N VAL A 48 11.16 -16.36 22.30
CA VAL A 48 11.00 -16.44 20.84
C VAL A 48 12.09 -17.31 20.19
N LYS A 49 11.67 -18.27 19.37
CA LYS A 49 12.51 -18.96 18.38
C LYS A 49 12.23 -18.35 17.01
N ARG A 50 13.28 -17.97 16.28
CA ARG A 50 13.22 -17.34 14.96
C ARG A 50 13.71 -18.31 13.89
N PHE A 51 13.10 -18.31 12.70
CA PHE A 51 13.63 -19.04 11.54
C PHE A 51 13.35 -18.32 10.20
N PRO A 52 14.24 -18.44 9.21
CA PRO A 52 15.60 -18.98 9.29
C PRO A 52 16.47 -18.12 10.22
N VAL A 53 17.36 -18.71 11.02
CA VAL A 53 18.17 -17.96 12.00
C VAL A 53 19.63 -17.84 11.58
N SER A 54 20.19 -16.65 11.75
CA SER A 54 21.62 -16.37 11.69
C SER A 54 22.03 -15.33 12.74
N ILE A 55 23.33 -15.23 13.00
CA ILE A 55 23.89 -14.15 13.84
C ILE A 55 24.21 -12.98 12.91
N ILE A 56 23.41 -11.92 13.00
CA ILE A 56 23.56 -10.66 12.23
C ILE A 56 23.80 -9.54 13.24
N ASP A 57 24.87 -8.77 13.07
CA ASP A 57 25.30 -7.71 14.00
C ASP A 57 25.43 -8.20 15.46
N GLY A 58 25.92 -9.42 15.65
CA GLY A 58 26.12 -10.05 16.96
C GLY A 58 24.83 -10.48 17.66
N LYS A 59 23.66 -10.40 16.99
CA LYS A 59 22.35 -10.80 17.53
C LYS A 59 21.73 -11.90 16.67
N SER A 60 20.96 -12.77 17.32
CA SER A 60 20.15 -13.78 16.62
C SER A 60 18.98 -13.08 15.92
N GLN A 61 18.94 -13.15 14.60
CA GLN A 61 17.93 -12.48 13.76
C GLN A 61 17.37 -13.44 12.72
N VAL A 62 16.20 -13.11 12.17
CA VAL A 62 15.66 -13.79 10.98
C VAL A 62 16.52 -13.44 9.76
N ASP A 63 17.10 -14.45 9.13
CA ASP A 63 18.03 -14.29 8.01
C ASP A 63 17.26 -14.22 6.67
N PRO A 64 17.39 -13.11 5.91
CA PRO A 64 16.70 -12.93 4.63
C PRO A 64 17.24 -13.81 3.50
N ASP A 65 18.46 -14.32 3.61
CA ASP A 65 19.16 -15.04 2.53
C ASP A 65 19.30 -16.54 2.79
N LYS A 66 19.11 -16.97 4.03
CA LYS A 66 19.19 -18.38 4.40
C LYS A 66 17.90 -19.14 4.04
N PRO A 67 17.99 -20.29 3.35
CA PRO A 67 16.84 -21.15 3.13
C PRO A 67 16.40 -21.85 4.42
N PHE A 68 15.13 -22.17 4.52
CA PHE A 68 14.54 -22.96 5.61
C PHE A 68 13.58 -23.99 5.03
N LYS A 69 13.79 -25.27 5.33
CA LYS A 69 13.14 -26.39 4.64
C LYS A 69 11.86 -26.86 5.32
N THR A 70 11.08 -27.65 4.58
CA THR A 70 9.77 -28.15 5.03
C THR A 70 9.90 -29.02 6.29
N ASP A 71 10.90 -29.89 6.36
CA ASP A 71 11.19 -30.74 7.52
C ASP A 71 11.63 -29.95 8.76
N GLU A 72 12.42 -28.90 8.56
CA GLU A 72 12.82 -27.98 9.62
C GLU A 72 11.61 -27.19 10.17
N LEU A 73 10.72 -26.73 9.30
CA LEU A 73 9.47 -26.05 9.67
C LEU A 73 8.54 -26.99 10.45
N GLU A 74 8.32 -28.19 9.96
CA GLU A 74 7.52 -29.23 10.62
C GLU A 74 8.05 -29.50 12.03
N LYS A 75 9.37 -29.76 12.14
CA LYS A 75 10.01 -29.99 13.44
C LYS A 75 9.83 -28.81 14.39
N ALA A 76 10.00 -27.57 13.92
CA ALA A 76 9.84 -26.40 14.76
C ALA A 76 8.41 -26.24 15.28
N ILE A 77 7.40 -26.54 14.46
CA ILE A 77 5.98 -26.50 14.84
C ILE A 77 5.66 -27.61 15.85
N LEU A 78 6.16 -28.83 15.64
CA LEU A 78 6.03 -29.94 16.57
C LEU A 78 6.67 -29.60 17.93
N ASP A 79 7.90 -29.08 17.94
CA ASP A 79 8.60 -28.64 19.15
C ASP A 79 7.83 -27.57 19.93
N LEU A 80 6.99 -26.77 19.26
CA LEU A 80 6.19 -25.72 19.90
C LEU A 80 4.89 -26.26 20.51
N PHE A 81 4.12 -27.03 19.75
CA PHE A 81 2.76 -27.44 20.14
C PHE A 81 2.67 -28.86 20.71
N LEU A 82 3.61 -29.74 20.39
CA LEU A 82 3.71 -31.10 20.91
C LEU A 82 5.10 -31.34 21.53
N PRO A 83 5.54 -30.51 22.50
CA PRO A 83 6.86 -30.66 23.07
C PRO A 83 6.94 -31.96 23.89
N GLU A 84 8.07 -32.67 23.78
CA GLU A 84 8.37 -33.87 24.58
C GLU A 84 8.73 -33.48 26.03
N THR A 85 7.76 -32.98 26.80
CA THR A 85 7.92 -32.50 28.18
C THR A 85 6.63 -32.66 28.98
N GLU A 86 6.76 -32.95 30.28
CA GLU A 86 5.62 -32.99 31.21
C GLU A 86 5.06 -31.59 31.52
N LYS A 87 5.79 -30.52 31.16
CA LYS A 87 5.42 -29.12 31.42
C LYS A 87 5.44 -28.31 30.12
N PRO A 88 4.46 -28.49 29.22
CA PRO A 88 4.34 -27.70 28.01
C PRO A 88 4.18 -26.20 28.35
N PRO A 89 4.48 -25.29 27.40
CA PRO A 89 4.20 -23.89 27.59
C PRO A 89 2.70 -23.67 27.83
N GLU A 90 2.38 -22.67 28.65
CA GLU A 90 0.99 -22.29 28.92
C GLU A 90 0.39 -21.55 27.72
N THR A 91 1.21 -20.72 27.07
CA THR A 91 0.87 -20.02 25.83
C THR A 91 1.89 -20.35 24.75
N ALA A 92 1.42 -20.75 23.56
CA ALA A 92 2.26 -20.93 22.38
C ALA A 92 1.75 -20.06 21.22
N LEU A 93 2.68 -19.39 20.54
CA LEU A 93 2.40 -18.54 19.39
C LEU A 93 3.17 -19.01 18.16
N LEU A 94 2.49 -19.21 17.03
CA LEU A 94 3.10 -19.37 15.72
C LEU A 94 2.81 -18.13 14.88
N PHE A 95 3.85 -17.45 14.41
CA PHE A 95 3.79 -16.48 13.34
C PHE A 95 4.53 -17.03 12.12
N PHE A 96 3.87 -17.00 10.96
CA PHE A 96 4.46 -17.40 9.70
C PHE A 96 4.20 -16.33 8.63
N ALA A 97 5.26 -15.85 7.99
CA ALA A 97 5.20 -15.00 6.80
C ALA A 97 5.94 -15.67 5.63
N GLY A 98 5.33 -15.65 4.44
CA GLY A 98 5.92 -16.25 3.23
C GLY A 98 4.87 -16.60 2.18
N HIS A 99 5.22 -17.50 1.26
CA HIS A 99 4.24 -18.07 0.32
C HIS A 99 3.31 -19.05 1.02
N GLY A 100 2.05 -19.05 0.59
CA GLY A 100 1.11 -20.14 0.84
C GLY A 100 0.74 -20.78 -0.49
N LEU A 101 0.63 -22.10 -0.51
CA LEU A 101 0.33 -22.89 -1.69
C LEU A 101 -0.99 -23.61 -1.53
N ARG A 102 -1.69 -23.81 -2.64
CA ARG A 102 -2.96 -24.54 -2.68
C ARG A 102 -2.90 -25.63 -3.73
N LYS A 103 -3.20 -26.86 -3.31
CA LYS A 103 -3.28 -28.04 -4.18
C LYS A 103 -4.73 -28.40 -4.40
N GLN A 104 -5.16 -28.48 -5.66
CA GLN A 104 -6.45 -29.07 -6.01
C GLN A 104 -6.35 -30.60 -5.93
N LEU A 105 -7.15 -31.23 -5.06
CA LEU A 105 -7.22 -32.70 -4.94
C LEU A 105 -8.35 -33.28 -5.81
N ARG A 106 -9.52 -32.65 -5.80
CA ARG A 106 -10.71 -32.97 -6.61
C ARG A 106 -11.52 -31.70 -6.89
N GLN A 107 -12.54 -31.73 -7.76
CA GLN A 107 -13.31 -30.54 -8.15
C GLN A 107 -13.75 -29.62 -6.98
N ASN A 108 -14.12 -30.19 -5.82
CA ASN A 108 -14.56 -29.42 -4.64
C ASN A 108 -13.68 -29.67 -3.40
N LEU A 109 -12.45 -30.15 -3.58
CA LEU A 109 -11.54 -30.44 -2.47
C LEU A 109 -10.16 -29.86 -2.75
N THR A 110 -9.73 -28.94 -1.89
CA THR A 110 -8.39 -28.37 -1.91
C THR A 110 -7.65 -28.69 -0.62
N GLN A 111 -6.33 -28.51 -0.67
CA GLN A 111 -5.44 -28.60 0.47
C GLN A 111 -4.46 -27.42 0.44
N GLY A 112 -4.41 -26.66 1.53
CA GLY A 112 -3.50 -25.53 1.74
C GLY A 112 -2.20 -25.94 2.43
N PHE A 113 -1.12 -25.24 2.11
CA PHE A 113 0.22 -25.49 2.63
C PHE A 113 0.96 -24.20 2.94
N LEU A 114 1.75 -24.20 4.02
CA LEU A 114 2.79 -23.20 4.29
C LEU A 114 4.04 -23.57 3.47
N ALA A 115 4.51 -22.66 2.62
CA ALA A 115 5.65 -22.94 1.77
C ALA A 115 6.99 -22.64 2.44
N ALA A 116 7.82 -23.67 2.55
CA ALA A 116 9.23 -23.56 2.92
C ALA A 116 10.12 -23.39 1.65
N SER A 117 11.42 -23.18 1.83
CA SER A 117 12.35 -22.88 0.72
C SER A 117 12.52 -24.02 -0.30
N ASP A 118 12.25 -25.26 0.11
CA ASP A 118 12.40 -26.46 -0.72
C ASP A 118 11.13 -26.86 -1.48
N VAL A 119 10.07 -26.04 -1.43
CA VAL A 119 8.84 -26.34 -2.17
C VAL A 119 9.09 -26.41 -3.67
N ASN A 120 8.55 -27.46 -4.27
CA ASN A 120 8.58 -27.72 -5.70
C ASN A 120 7.26 -28.37 -6.07
N PRO A 121 6.26 -27.59 -6.54
CA PRO A 121 4.94 -28.11 -6.91
C PRO A 121 5.06 -29.24 -7.93
N GLY A 122 4.84 -30.48 -7.46
CA GLY A 122 5.12 -31.71 -8.22
C GLY A 122 5.87 -32.77 -7.40
N LYS A 123 6.62 -32.33 -6.38
CA LYS A 123 7.31 -33.20 -5.40
C LYS A 123 6.97 -32.81 -3.96
N ILE A 124 7.21 -31.55 -3.60
CA ILE A 124 7.06 -31.04 -2.22
C ILE A 124 6.15 -29.82 -2.26
N TRP A 125 4.98 -29.91 -1.62
CA TRP A 125 4.00 -28.82 -1.57
C TRP A 125 4.18 -27.89 -0.37
N GLY A 126 5.01 -28.27 0.61
CA GLY A 126 5.21 -27.54 1.86
C GLY A 126 4.53 -28.24 3.04
N PHE A 127 4.38 -27.51 4.15
CA PHE A 127 3.77 -28.02 5.39
C PHE A 127 2.25 -27.87 5.36
N SER A 128 1.51 -28.96 5.58
CA SER A 128 0.04 -29.04 5.41
C SER A 128 -0.71 -28.26 6.50
N LEU A 129 -1.68 -27.43 6.11
CA LEU A 129 -2.57 -26.74 7.07
C LEU A 129 -3.52 -27.71 7.79
N ARG A 130 -3.80 -28.88 7.20
CA ARG A 130 -4.54 -29.94 7.88
C ARG A 130 -3.71 -30.55 9.01
N ASP A 131 -2.44 -30.83 8.74
CA ASP A 131 -1.53 -31.42 9.72
C ASP A 131 -1.28 -30.41 10.86
N LEU A 132 -1.18 -29.11 10.54
CA LEU A 132 -1.19 -28.05 11.55
C LEU A 132 -2.43 -28.11 12.44
N TRP A 133 -3.62 -28.26 11.85
CA TRP A 133 -4.86 -28.36 12.62
C TRP A 133 -4.89 -29.59 13.53
N ASP A 134 -4.47 -30.76 13.03
CA ASP A 134 -4.38 -32.01 13.79
C ASP A 134 -3.40 -31.90 14.96
N ILE A 135 -2.26 -31.21 14.77
CA ILE A 135 -1.30 -30.88 15.82
C ILE A 135 -1.93 -30.00 16.89
N LEU A 136 -2.66 -28.96 16.50
CA LEU A 136 -3.33 -28.06 17.46
C LEU A 136 -4.40 -28.80 18.28
N GLN A 137 -5.14 -29.73 17.67
CA GLN A 137 -6.12 -30.59 18.37
C GLN A 137 -5.47 -31.51 19.40
N GLN A 138 -4.29 -32.04 19.12
CA GLN A 138 -3.57 -32.94 20.03
C GLN A 138 -2.74 -32.21 21.10
N SER A 139 -2.46 -30.93 20.89
CA SER A 139 -1.63 -30.12 21.76
C SER A 139 -2.23 -29.92 23.16
N GLN A 140 -1.40 -30.09 24.19
CA GLN A 140 -1.74 -29.80 25.59
C GLN A 140 -1.54 -28.33 25.97
N VAL A 141 -1.11 -27.48 25.02
CA VAL A 141 -0.96 -26.03 25.26
C VAL A 141 -2.33 -25.40 25.47
N LYS A 142 -2.49 -24.68 26.58
CA LYS A 142 -3.77 -24.09 26.98
C LYS A 142 -4.18 -22.92 26.10
N GLN A 143 -3.23 -22.06 25.72
CA GLN A 143 -3.47 -20.89 24.89
C GLN A 143 -2.68 -20.97 23.59
N GLN A 144 -3.37 -21.13 22.47
CA GLN A 144 -2.76 -21.33 21.16
C GLN A 144 -3.05 -20.12 20.26
N ILE A 145 -2.01 -19.48 19.74
CA ILE A 145 -2.11 -18.30 18.88
C ILE A 145 -1.45 -18.61 17.55
N ILE A 146 -2.17 -18.44 16.43
CA ILE A 146 -1.64 -18.66 15.09
C ILE A 146 -1.91 -17.41 14.23
N TRP A 147 -0.84 -16.81 13.71
CA TRP A 147 -0.87 -15.68 12.78
C TRP A 147 -0.18 -16.09 11.48
N LEU A 148 -0.94 -16.12 10.39
CA LEU A 148 -0.45 -16.56 9.07
C LEU A 148 -0.55 -15.41 8.07
N ASP A 149 0.60 -14.82 7.73
CA ASP A 149 0.74 -13.82 6.67
C ASP A 149 1.20 -14.46 5.36
N CYS A 150 0.30 -15.23 4.74
CA CYS A 150 0.53 -15.89 3.46
C CYS A 150 -0.78 -16.09 2.67
N CYS A 151 -0.65 -16.30 1.36
CA CYS A 151 -1.78 -16.59 0.47
C CYS A 151 -2.51 -17.88 0.89
N PHE A 152 -3.83 -17.94 0.70
CA PHE A 152 -4.65 -19.13 0.98
C PHE A 152 -4.63 -19.61 2.45
N ALA A 153 -4.04 -18.85 3.38
CA ALA A 153 -3.97 -19.18 4.80
C ALA A 153 -5.36 -19.40 5.44
N GLY A 154 -6.39 -18.79 4.85
CA GLY A 154 -7.78 -18.94 5.23
C GLY A 154 -8.32 -20.37 5.21
N GLU A 155 -7.69 -21.29 4.48
CA GLU A 155 -8.12 -22.69 4.45
C GLU A 155 -8.01 -23.37 5.84
N LEU A 156 -7.08 -22.93 6.70
CA LEU A 156 -6.98 -23.39 8.09
C LEU A 156 -8.29 -23.13 8.88
N LEU A 157 -9.00 -22.07 8.52
CA LEU A 157 -10.20 -21.63 9.22
C LEU A 157 -11.47 -22.31 8.67
N ASN A 158 -11.41 -22.91 7.49
CA ASN A 158 -12.50 -23.71 6.92
C ASN A 158 -12.71 -25.04 7.65
N PHE A 159 -11.68 -25.56 8.34
CA PHE A 159 -11.82 -26.77 9.18
C PHE A 159 -12.75 -26.56 10.39
N LYS A 160 -13.14 -25.29 10.68
CA LYS A 160 -14.06 -24.94 11.76
C LYS A 160 -15.49 -25.44 11.57
N ASP A 161 -16.02 -25.33 10.35
CA ASP A 161 -17.44 -25.64 10.10
C ASP A 161 -17.74 -27.13 10.18
N THR A 162 -16.72 -28.00 10.14
CA THR A 162 -16.90 -29.46 10.19
C THR A 162 -16.70 -30.08 11.57
N GLU A 163 -15.99 -29.44 12.52
CA GLU A 163 -15.54 -30.14 13.74
C GLU A 163 -15.68 -29.40 15.08
N LEU A 164 -16.13 -28.14 15.11
CA LEU A 164 -16.35 -27.41 16.38
C LEU A 164 -17.44 -28.01 17.28
N GLY A 165 -18.19 -29.01 16.80
CA GLY A 165 -19.13 -29.79 17.61
C GLY A 165 -18.49 -30.86 18.50
N ARG A 166 -17.19 -31.14 18.39
CA ARG A 166 -16.51 -32.21 19.16
C ARG A 166 -15.24 -31.70 19.86
N GLN A 167 -15.46 -31.19 21.07
CA GLN A 167 -14.54 -31.27 22.22
C GLN A 167 -13.09 -30.75 22.07
N SER A 168 -12.83 -29.61 22.71
CA SER A 168 -11.76 -29.50 23.72
C SER A 168 -12.14 -28.42 24.73
N SER A 169 -12.98 -28.77 25.71
CA SER A 169 -13.30 -27.89 26.84
C SER A 169 -12.02 -27.58 27.62
N GLY A 170 -11.46 -26.37 27.45
CA GLY A 170 -10.29 -25.89 28.20
C GLY A 170 -9.12 -25.31 27.40
N CYS A 171 -9.22 -25.17 26.07
CA CYS A 171 -8.19 -24.54 25.23
C CYS A 171 -8.69 -23.22 24.62
N ASP A 172 -7.97 -22.12 24.89
CA ASP A 172 -8.19 -20.81 24.28
C ASP A 172 -7.41 -20.75 22.97
N ARG A 173 -8.06 -20.31 21.89
CA ARG A 173 -7.42 -20.21 20.56
C ARG A 173 -7.64 -18.85 19.93
N SER A 174 -6.60 -18.31 19.32
CA SER A 174 -6.67 -17.13 18.46
C SER A 174 -6.01 -17.43 17.13
N LEU A 175 -6.77 -17.30 16.05
CA LEU A 175 -6.34 -17.62 14.70
C LEU A 175 -6.59 -16.40 13.81
N ILE A 176 -5.54 -15.90 13.16
CA ILE A 176 -5.61 -14.80 12.20
C ILE A 176 -4.89 -15.23 10.93
N ALA A 177 -5.62 -15.24 9.81
CA ALA A 177 -5.07 -15.53 8.49
C ALA A 177 -5.21 -14.31 7.58
N ALA A 178 -4.17 -14.01 6.80
CA ALA A 178 -4.09 -12.80 5.98
C ALA A 178 -5.14 -12.74 4.86
N SER A 179 -5.53 -13.89 4.31
CA SER A 179 -6.40 -13.98 3.15
C SER A 179 -7.36 -15.15 3.27
N ARG A 180 -8.47 -15.10 2.52
CA ARG A 180 -9.41 -16.22 2.36
C ARG A 180 -8.74 -17.37 1.60
N ASP A 181 -9.34 -18.56 1.65
CA ASP A 181 -8.87 -19.79 0.99
C ASP A 181 -8.79 -19.71 -0.55
N TYR A 182 -9.35 -18.66 -1.16
CA TYR A 182 -9.29 -18.39 -2.61
C TYR A 182 -8.62 -17.06 -2.99
N GLU A 183 -8.08 -16.30 -2.04
CA GLU A 183 -7.46 -14.98 -2.30
C GLU A 183 -5.95 -14.98 -1.99
N PRO A 184 -5.15 -14.21 -2.74
CA PRO A 184 -3.75 -13.98 -2.39
C PRO A 184 -3.62 -13.03 -1.18
N ALA A 185 -2.51 -13.14 -0.45
CA ALA A 185 -2.07 -12.13 0.51
C ALA A 185 -1.12 -11.15 -0.18
N TYR A 186 -1.17 -9.90 0.24
CA TYR A 186 -0.47 -8.78 -0.38
C TYR A 186 0.53 -8.15 0.59
N GLN A 187 1.56 -7.56 0.02
CA GLN A 187 2.49 -6.66 0.68
C GLN A 187 1.88 -5.25 0.73
N GLN A 188 2.24 -4.47 1.76
CA GLN A 188 1.89 -3.06 1.79
C GLN A 188 2.57 -2.32 0.63
N LEU A 189 1.89 -1.29 0.09
CA LEU A 189 2.39 -0.42 -0.97
C LEU A 189 3.72 0.28 -0.63
N ASP A 190 4.01 0.51 0.66
CA ASP A 190 5.30 1.06 1.11
C ASP A 190 6.43 0.01 1.13
N GLY A 191 6.10 -1.24 0.79
CA GLY A 191 7.04 -2.33 0.70
C GLY A 191 7.58 -2.82 2.05
N LYS A 192 7.19 -2.23 3.19
CA LYS A 192 7.81 -2.50 4.49
C LYS A 192 7.40 -3.83 5.10
N HIS A 193 6.10 -4.10 5.05
CA HIS A 193 5.49 -5.24 5.69
C HIS A 193 4.45 -5.92 4.80
N GLY A 194 4.14 -7.18 5.09
CA GLY A 194 2.87 -7.78 4.70
C GLY A 194 1.69 -6.95 5.23
N VAL A 195 0.59 -6.87 4.47
CA VAL A 195 -0.60 -6.08 4.87
C VAL A 195 -1.14 -6.53 6.23
N LEU A 196 -1.13 -7.83 6.50
CA LEU A 196 -1.55 -8.36 7.80
C LEU A 196 -0.50 -8.05 8.89
N THR A 197 0.79 -8.29 8.62
CA THR A 197 1.85 -8.04 9.60
C THR A 197 1.85 -6.58 10.08
N GLY A 198 1.76 -5.62 9.17
CA GLY A 198 1.70 -4.20 9.53
C GLY A 198 0.48 -3.87 10.42
N ALA A 199 -0.67 -4.52 10.19
CA ALA A 199 -1.85 -4.33 11.02
C ALA A 199 -1.72 -4.98 12.41
N ILE A 200 -1.08 -6.16 12.50
CA ILE A 200 -0.79 -6.81 13.78
C ILE A 200 0.16 -5.94 14.60
N LEU A 201 1.25 -5.44 13.99
CA LEU A 201 2.21 -4.56 14.66
C LEU A 201 1.53 -3.27 15.17
N ALA A 202 0.68 -2.66 14.35
CA ALA A 202 -0.07 -1.47 14.75
C ALA A 202 -1.03 -1.76 15.91
N GLY A 203 -1.76 -2.87 15.87
CA GLY A 203 -2.73 -3.25 16.90
C GLY A 203 -2.10 -3.78 18.19
N LEU A 204 -0.83 -4.17 18.16
CA LEU A 204 -0.05 -4.59 19.33
C LEU A 204 0.79 -3.46 19.94
N ASN A 205 0.67 -2.23 19.45
CA ASN A 205 1.45 -1.11 19.97
C ASN A 205 1.08 -0.82 21.44
N PRO A 206 2.01 -1.04 22.40
CA PRO A 206 1.72 -0.92 23.84
C PRO A 206 1.41 0.51 24.28
N HIS A 207 1.69 1.52 23.46
CA HIS A 207 1.44 2.93 23.78
C HIS A 207 0.03 3.40 23.37
N GLN A 208 -0.76 2.53 22.76
CA GLN A 208 -2.16 2.82 22.39
C GLN A 208 -3.16 2.52 23.50
N VAL A 209 -2.74 1.78 24.53
CA VAL A 209 -3.57 1.44 25.70
C VAL A 209 -2.93 1.99 26.98
N PRO A 210 -3.71 2.25 28.04
CA PRO A 210 -3.18 2.69 29.33
C PRO A 210 -2.10 1.74 29.88
N GLU A 211 -1.22 2.28 30.71
CA GLU A 211 -0.23 1.48 31.42
C GLU A 211 -0.91 0.35 32.21
N ASP A 212 -0.26 -0.82 32.23
CA ASP A 212 -0.73 -2.05 32.88
C ASP A 212 -1.98 -2.72 32.29
N GLU A 213 -2.72 -2.08 31.39
CA GLU A 213 -3.82 -2.72 30.65
C GLU A 213 -3.30 -3.71 29.61
N TRP A 214 -4.09 -4.75 29.29
CA TRP A 214 -3.67 -5.76 28.32
C TRP A 214 -4.33 -5.56 26.97
N ILE A 215 -3.50 -5.49 25.93
CA ILE A 215 -3.93 -5.82 24.57
C ILE A 215 -4.17 -7.33 24.53
N THR A 216 -5.39 -7.73 24.18
CA THR A 216 -5.80 -9.14 24.08
C THR A 216 -6.00 -9.56 22.63
N ASN A 217 -6.14 -10.86 22.40
CA ASN A 217 -6.53 -11.39 21.09
C ASN A 217 -7.84 -10.80 20.55
N ARG A 218 -8.78 -10.44 21.44
CA ARG A 218 -10.07 -9.84 21.07
C ARG A 218 -9.92 -8.39 20.63
N THR A 219 -9.16 -7.58 21.35
CA THR A 219 -8.90 -6.19 20.97
C THR A 219 -8.00 -6.10 19.74
N LEU A 220 -7.03 -7.00 19.63
CA LEU A 220 -6.20 -7.13 18.43
C LEU A 220 -7.04 -7.47 17.19
N ALA A 221 -7.97 -8.43 17.30
CA ALA A 221 -8.86 -8.80 16.19
C ALA A 221 -9.61 -7.59 15.63
N VAL A 222 -10.25 -6.80 16.50
CA VAL A 222 -10.97 -5.58 16.12
C VAL A 222 -10.03 -4.57 15.44
N SER A 223 -8.83 -4.36 16.02
CA SER A 223 -7.84 -3.44 15.46
C SER A 223 -7.33 -3.86 14.08
N VAL A 224 -7.10 -5.17 13.87
CA VAL A 224 -6.67 -5.73 12.59
C VAL A 224 -7.76 -5.56 11.54
N GLU A 225 -9.02 -5.89 11.84
CA GLU A 225 -10.15 -5.69 10.92
C GLU A 225 -10.29 -4.22 10.50
N GLN A 226 -10.27 -3.30 11.46
CA GLN A 226 -10.36 -1.87 11.20
C GLN A 226 -9.18 -1.35 10.37
N SER A 227 -7.97 -1.82 10.68
CA SER A 227 -6.76 -1.43 9.96
C SER A 227 -6.78 -1.91 8.52
N LEU A 228 -7.20 -3.16 8.27
CA LEU A 228 -7.30 -3.71 6.92
C LEU A 228 -8.45 -3.07 6.13
N GLN A 229 -9.57 -2.76 6.77
CA GLN A 229 -10.66 -2.01 6.12
C GLN A 229 -10.19 -0.62 5.71
N LYS A 230 -9.53 0.12 6.61
CA LYS A 230 -8.94 1.43 6.31
C LYS A 230 -7.91 1.34 5.20
N TYR A 231 -7.09 0.29 5.21
CA TYR A 231 -6.08 0.04 4.19
C TYR A 231 -6.74 -0.24 2.82
N TYR A 232 -7.80 -1.04 2.78
CA TYR A 232 -8.58 -1.27 1.57
C TYR A 232 -9.24 0.03 1.07
N ASP A 233 -9.81 0.83 1.96
CA ASP A 233 -10.44 2.10 1.59
C ASP A 233 -9.45 3.04 0.90
N LEU A 234 -8.19 3.02 1.35
CA LEU A 234 -7.07 3.82 0.87
C LEU A 234 -6.43 3.25 -0.43
N ALA A 235 -6.00 2.00 -0.39
CA ALA A 235 -5.13 1.38 -1.39
C ALA A 235 -5.89 0.53 -2.42
N LYS A 236 -7.17 0.21 -2.15
CA LYS A 236 -8.00 -0.72 -2.95
C LYS A 236 -7.36 -2.09 -3.18
N ILE A 237 -6.44 -2.50 -2.30
CA ILE A 237 -5.88 -3.85 -2.27
C ILE A 237 -6.86 -4.75 -1.52
N PRO A 238 -7.53 -5.69 -2.21
CA PRO A 238 -8.53 -6.54 -1.59
C PRO A 238 -7.86 -7.62 -0.75
N GLN A 239 -7.71 -7.38 0.54
CA GLN A 239 -7.27 -8.38 1.51
C GLN A 239 -8.21 -8.38 2.71
N THR A 240 -9.00 -9.45 2.85
CA THR A 240 -9.89 -9.63 4.00
C THR A 240 -9.28 -10.66 4.94
N PRO A 241 -8.95 -10.30 6.19
CA PRO A 241 -8.43 -11.26 7.13
C PRO A 241 -9.55 -12.22 7.54
N LEU A 242 -9.21 -13.48 7.77
CA LEU A 242 -10.09 -14.40 8.47
C LEU A 242 -9.60 -14.52 9.91
N ILE A 243 -10.45 -14.13 10.85
CA ILE A 243 -10.12 -14.07 12.27
C ILE A 243 -11.08 -14.95 13.04
N SER A 244 -10.56 -15.66 14.03
CA SER A 244 -11.39 -16.44 14.93
C SER A 244 -10.74 -16.58 16.30
N ASN A 245 -11.57 -16.37 17.32
CA ASN A 245 -11.20 -16.49 18.70
C ASN A 245 -12.16 -17.47 19.40
N HIS A 246 -11.61 -18.36 20.22
CA HIS A 246 -12.34 -19.35 21.01
C HIS A 246 -11.81 -19.35 22.45
N GLY A 247 -12.70 -19.58 23.43
CA GLY A 247 -12.34 -19.59 24.85
C GLY A 247 -12.21 -18.19 25.45
N GLU A 248 -11.42 -18.06 26.50
CA GLU A 248 -11.17 -16.81 27.22
C GLU A 248 -10.26 -15.85 26.44
N ALA A 249 -10.21 -14.59 26.90
CA ALA A 249 -9.31 -13.60 26.30
C ALA A 249 -7.85 -13.94 26.60
N ILE A 250 -7.05 -14.10 25.55
CA ILE A 250 -5.61 -14.34 25.65
C ILE A 250 -4.91 -12.98 25.69
N LYS A 251 -4.15 -12.75 26.77
CA LYS A 251 -3.33 -11.55 26.97
C LYS A 251 -2.15 -11.58 26.01
N LEU A 252 -1.94 -10.56 25.19
CA LEU A 252 -0.86 -10.52 24.20
C LEU A 252 0.26 -9.60 24.63
N VAL A 253 0.01 -8.30 24.75
CA VAL A 253 0.99 -7.27 25.08
C VAL A 253 0.41 -6.39 26.19
N GLN A 254 1.25 -6.00 27.15
CA GLN A 254 0.84 -5.09 28.22
C GLN A 254 1.13 -3.65 27.81
N GLY A 255 0.17 -2.77 28.10
CA GLY A 255 0.24 -1.34 27.88
C GLY A 255 1.32 -0.69 28.70
N LYS A 256 1.84 0.41 28.18
CA LYS A 256 2.89 1.19 28.82
C LYS A 256 2.46 2.62 29.02
N ALA A 257 3.04 3.27 30.03
CA ALA A 257 3.06 4.72 30.06
C ALA A 257 3.50 5.23 28.68
N LYS A 258 2.69 6.12 28.10
CA LYS A 258 3.17 6.94 27.00
C LYS A 258 4.41 7.66 27.51
N PRO A 259 5.59 7.48 26.90
CA PRO A 259 6.77 8.23 27.27
C PRO A 259 6.39 9.72 27.25
N THR A 260 6.52 10.37 28.40
CA THR A 260 6.09 11.76 28.63
C THR A 260 6.87 12.75 27.76
N SER A 261 7.90 12.27 27.06
CA SER A 261 8.69 13.00 26.06
C SER A 261 8.38 12.64 24.60
N GLU A 262 7.58 11.61 24.30
CA GLU A 262 7.36 11.16 22.91
C GLU A 262 6.02 11.61 22.34
N SER A 263 4.95 11.84 23.11
CA SER A 263 3.70 12.32 22.50
C SER A 263 3.77 13.77 22.00
N GLN A 264 4.63 14.61 22.59
CA GLN A 264 4.91 15.94 22.03
C GLN A 264 5.97 15.90 20.93
N ASN A 265 6.79 14.85 20.87
CA ASN A 265 7.89 14.74 19.91
C ASN A 265 7.48 13.96 18.65
N GLU A 266 6.60 12.96 18.72
CA GLU A 266 5.96 12.36 17.53
C GLU A 266 5.05 13.38 16.84
N ASP A 267 4.24 14.16 17.57
CA ASP A 267 3.45 15.24 16.96
C ASP A 267 4.35 16.36 16.42
N ALA A 268 5.43 16.75 17.12
CA ALA A 268 6.36 17.77 16.62
C ALA A 268 7.21 17.30 15.44
N VAL A 269 7.70 16.06 15.46
CA VAL A 269 8.43 15.42 14.35
C VAL A 269 7.48 15.25 13.16
N ASN A 270 6.25 14.78 13.37
CA ASN A 270 5.23 14.68 12.32
C ASN A 270 4.84 16.07 11.75
N ILE A 271 4.79 17.12 12.58
CA ILE A 271 4.63 18.51 12.12
C ILE A 271 5.84 18.96 11.29
N GLN A 272 7.07 18.71 11.73
CA GLN A 272 8.29 19.04 10.98
C GLN A 272 8.33 18.32 9.64
N PHE A 273 7.94 17.05 9.60
CA PHE A 273 7.80 16.26 8.38
C PHE A 273 6.81 16.87 7.39
N ARG A 274 5.63 17.27 7.87
CA ARG A 274 4.63 17.93 7.03
C ARG A 274 5.13 19.26 6.49
N LEU A 275 5.86 20.03 7.31
CA LEU A 275 6.44 21.30 6.89
C LEU A 275 7.55 21.10 5.86
N LEU A 276 8.47 20.17 6.08
CA LEU A 276 9.54 19.81 5.15
C LEU A 276 8.96 19.42 3.79
N PHE A 277 8.00 18.51 3.78
CA PHE A 277 7.36 18.07 2.55
C PHE A 277 6.54 19.15 1.87
N HIS A 278 5.86 20.00 2.66
CA HIS A 278 5.16 21.16 2.14
C HIS A 278 6.13 22.07 1.38
N GLU A 279 7.32 22.34 1.94
CA GLU A 279 8.34 23.18 1.32
C GLU A 279 8.96 22.54 0.06
N ILE A 280 9.29 21.25 0.11
CA ILE A 280 9.81 20.50 -1.04
C ILE A 280 8.83 20.57 -2.22
N LEU A 281 7.58 20.18 -1.98
CA LEU A 281 6.57 20.16 -3.04
C LEU A 281 6.11 21.58 -3.45
N ASN A 282 6.24 22.57 -2.57
CA ASN A 282 6.04 23.98 -2.94
C ASN A 282 7.14 24.41 -3.91
N ALA A 283 8.39 24.04 -3.64
CA ALA A 283 9.53 24.37 -4.48
C ALA A 283 9.40 23.74 -5.87
N ASP A 284 9.11 22.44 -5.92
CA ASP A 284 8.99 21.69 -7.18
C ASP A 284 7.85 22.24 -8.04
N PHE A 285 6.63 22.25 -7.48
CA PHE A 285 5.44 22.56 -8.25
C PHE A 285 5.00 24.03 -8.15
N LYS A 286 5.97 24.94 -7.90
CA LYS A 286 5.72 26.38 -7.67
C LYS A 286 5.03 27.07 -8.84
N HIS A 287 5.24 26.55 -10.05
CA HIS A 287 4.70 27.14 -11.28
C HIS A 287 3.33 26.55 -11.68
N GLN A 288 3.08 25.28 -11.38
CA GLN A 288 1.87 24.56 -11.84
C GLN A 288 0.71 24.74 -10.85
N VAL A 289 0.95 24.60 -9.55
CA VAL A 289 -0.10 24.60 -8.54
C VAL A 289 -0.89 25.92 -8.49
N PRO A 290 -0.26 27.11 -8.53
CA PRO A 290 -1.00 28.37 -8.53
C PRO A 290 -1.92 28.52 -9.75
N VAL A 291 -1.45 28.08 -10.93
CA VAL A 291 -2.23 28.12 -12.18
C VAL A 291 -3.47 27.24 -12.04
N VAL A 292 -3.31 25.98 -11.60
CA VAL A 292 -4.45 25.07 -11.39
C VAL A 292 -5.41 25.62 -10.34
N LYS A 293 -4.90 26.15 -9.21
CA LYS A 293 -5.73 26.80 -8.17
C LYS A 293 -6.57 27.95 -8.73
N GLN A 294 -5.98 28.81 -9.55
CA GLN A 294 -6.69 29.92 -10.18
C GLN A 294 -7.78 29.41 -11.12
N VAL A 295 -7.48 28.38 -11.91
CA VAL A 295 -8.42 27.80 -12.88
C VAL A 295 -9.61 27.15 -12.18
N ILE A 296 -9.39 26.33 -11.15
CA ILE A 296 -10.48 25.64 -10.41
C ILE A 296 -11.30 26.58 -9.52
N GLN A 297 -10.86 27.82 -9.33
CA GLN A 297 -11.65 28.89 -8.70
C GLN A 297 -12.55 29.59 -9.72
N LYS A 298 -12.05 29.79 -10.95
CA LYS A 298 -12.77 30.44 -12.04
C LYS A 298 -13.73 29.51 -12.79
N HIS A 299 -13.37 28.23 -12.94
CA HIS A 299 -14.06 27.28 -13.82
C HIS A 299 -14.44 26.00 -13.08
N GLN A 300 -15.68 25.56 -13.27
CA GLN A 300 -16.17 24.27 -12.76
C GLN A 300 -15.83 23.12 -13.71
N THR A 301 -15.63 23.38 -15.01
CA THR A 301 -15.07 22.38 -15.95
C THR A 301 -13.67 22.82 -16.35
N ALA A 302 -12.68 21.92 -16.24
CA ALA A 302 -11.30 22.22 -16.56
C ALA A 302 -10.54 20.99 -17.07
N ALA A 303 -9.60 21.22 -17.99
CA ALA A 303 -8.71 20.20 -18.51
C ALA A 303 -7.27 20.71 -18.48
N PHE A 304 -6.33 19.85 -18.12
CA PHE A 304 -4.92 20.18 -17.97
C PHE A 304 -4.05 19.14 -18.64
N LEU A 305 -2.99 19.58 -19.30
CA LEU A 305 -1.85 18.76 -19.67
C LEU A 305 -0.75 18.97 -18.63
N ILE A 306 -0.41 17.90 -17.92
CA ILE A 306 0.76 17.82 -17.05
C ILE A 306 1.86 17.16 -17.86
N HIS A 307 3.00 17.83 -18.01
CA HIS A 307 4.10 17.32 -18.80
C HIS A 307 5.45 17.75 -18.22
N GLY A 308 6.51 17.07 -18.62
CA GLY A 308 7.87 17.34 -18.15
C GLY A 308 8.85 16.32 -18.69
N GLU A 309 10.11 16.42 -18.26
CA GLU A 309 11.11 15.39 -18.53
C GLU A 309 10.81 14.10 -17.76
N GLN A 310 11.43 12.99 -18.18
CA GLN A 310 11.21 11.71 -17.49
C GLN A 310 11.68 11.81 -16.03
N TYR A 311 10.94 11.14 -15.14
CA TYR A 311 11.25 11.07 -13.71
C TYR A 311 11.11 12.40 -12.95
N CYS A 312 10.48 13.42 -13.53
CA CYS A 312 10.28 14.73 -12.88
C CYS A 312 9.02 14.84 -12.00
N GLY A 313 8.34 13.74 -11.64
CA GLY A 313 7.25 13.80 -10.66
C GLY A 313 5.88 14.24 -11.19
N GLN A 314 5.57 14.01 -12.47
CA GLN A 314 4.26 14.29 -13.07
C GLN A 314 3.11 13.62 -12.32
N GLN A 315 3.26 12.34 -11.98
CA GLN A 315 2.28 11.59 -11.18
C GLN A 315 2.14 12.15 -9.75
N LEU A 316 3.23 12.66 -9.19
CA LEU A 316 3.25 13.29 -7.88
C LEU A 316 2.49 14.62 -7.89
N LEU A 317 2.64 15.42 -8.96
CA LEU A 317 1.84 16.62 -9.17
C LEU A 317 0.35 16.28 -9.26
N VAL A 318 -0.06 15.29 -10.05
CA VAL A 318 -1.47 14.85 -10.13
C VAL A 318 -2.02 14.52 -8.74
N THR A 319 -1.23 13.79 -7.95
CA THR A 319 -1.57 13.43 -6.59
C THR A 319 -1.75 14.68 -5.74
N ARG A 320 -0.77 15.58 -5.69
CA ARG A 320 -0.85 16.88 -4.99
C ARG A 320 -2.07 17.71 -5.42
N LEU A 321 -2.40 17.71 -6.71
CA LEU A 321 -3.56 18.43 -7.25
C LEU A 321 -4.89 17.85 -6.74
N SER A 322 -4.99 16.54 -6.52
CA SER A 322 -6.17 15.91 -5.92
C SER A 322 -6.42 16.31 -4.45
N HIS A 323 -5.42 16.87 -3.75
CA HIS A 323 -5.57 17.39 -2.38
C HIS A 323 -5.85 18.89 -2.30
N LEU A 324 -5.97 19.60 -3.44
CA LEU A 324 -6.20 21.06 -3.45
C LEU A 324 -7.51 21.48 -2.77
N LYS A 325 -8.54 20.63 -2.80
CA LYS A 325 -9.77 20.83 -2.04
C LYS A 325 -9.95 19.70 -1.03
N PRO A 326 -10.31 19.99 0.23
CA PRO A 326 -10.54 18.96 1.25
C PRO A 326 -11.54 17.88 0.82
N LYS A 327 -12.58 18.26 0.06
CA LYS A 327 -13.59 17.32 -0.46
C LYS A 327 -13.01 16.31 -1.45
N TRP A 328 -11.98 16.69 -2.22
CA TRP A 328 -11.38 15.84 -3.24
C TRP A 328 -10.51 14.72 -2.65
N LYS A 329 -10.04 14.88 -1.41
CA LYS A 329 -9.27 13.85 -0.69
C LYS A 329 -9.98 12.49 -0.64
N ASN A 330 -11.30 12.51 -0.59
CA ASN A 330 -12.13 11.31 -0.47
C ASN A 330 -12.71 10.86 -1.83
N ILE A 331 -12.42 11.58 -2.92
CA ILE A 331 -12.93 11.24 -4.25
C ILE A 331 -11.96 10.25 -4.89
N SER A 332 -12.48 9.09 -5.31
CA SER A 332 -11.73 8.18 -6.16
C SER A 332 -11.76 8.70 -7.60
N PRO A 333 -10.63 9.21 -8.16
CA PRO A 333 -10.59 9.67 -9.53
C PRO A 333 -10.72 8.49 -10.50
N ILE A 334 -11.28 8.76 -11.68
CA ILE A 334 -11.36 7.80 -12.77
C ILE A 334 -10.01 7.80 -13.47
N LYS A 335 -9.16 6.85 -13.10
CA LYS A 335 -7.81 6.68 -13.67
C LYS A 335 -7.86 5.70 -14.84
N VAL A 336 -7.30 6.11 -15.97
CA VAL A 336 -7.09 5.28 -17.15
C VAL A 336 -5.62 5.36 -17.53
N ASP A 337 -4.92 4.25 -17.33
CA ASP A 337 -3.55 4.11 -17.78
C ASP A 337 -3.55 3.68 -19.26
N VAL A 338 -3.23 4.61 -20.16
CA VAL A 338 -3.36 4.38 -21.60
C VAL A 338 -2.22 3.52 -22.16
N GLY A 339 -1.06 3.50 -21.50
CA GLY A 339 0.06 2.62 -21.86
C GLY A 339 -0.19 1.16 -21.48
N GLN A 340 -1.04 0.91 -20.46
CA GLN A 340 -1.25 -0.43 -19.94
C GLN A 340 -2.00 -1.29 -20.96
N ARG A 341 -1.41 -2.44 -21.34
CA ARG A 341 -1.99 -3.38 -22.33
C ARG A 341 -2.41 -2.70 -23.65
N ALA A 342 -1.74 -1.60 -24.02
CA ALA A 342 -2.04 -0.81 -25.22
C ALA A 342 -3.48 -0.26 -25.28
N VAL A 343 -4.11 0.05 -24.15
CA VAL A 343 -5.45 0.67 -24.08
C VAL A 343 -5.54 1.94 -24.94
N GLY A 344 -4.51 2.79 -24.91
CA GLY A 344 -4.42 4.04 -25.66
C GLY A 344 -4.15 3.88 -27.16
N SER A 345 -4.01 2.66 -27.65
CA SER A 345 -3.72 2.42 -29.08
C SER A 345 -4.92 2.65 -30.00
N ARG A 346 -6.15 2.57 -29.47
CA ARG A 346 -7.40 2.71 -30.23
C ARG A 346 -8.53 3.28 -29.36
N LEU A 347 -9.34 4.17 -29.94
CA LEU A 347 -10.48 4.82 -29.23
C LEU A 347 -11.49 3.83 -28.61
N PRO A 348 -11.88 2.71 -29.27
CA PRO A 348 -12.81 1.75 -28.67
C PRO A 348 -12.31 1.13 -27.36
N TYR A 349 -10.99 0.99 -27.17
CA TYR A 349 -10.42 0.43 -25.94
C TYR A 349 -10.49 1.44 -24.79
N LEU A 350 -10.31 2.73 -25.07
CA LEU A 350 -10.52 3.80 -24.09
C LEU A 350 -11.98 3.85 -23.64
N TRP A 351 -12.92 3.78 -24.58
CA TRP A 351 -14.34 3.67 -24.27
C TRP A 351 -14.66 2.44 -23.42
N GLN A 352 -14.08 1.28 -23.74
CA GLN A 352 -14.28 0.06 -22.96
C GLN A 352 -13.78 0.20 -21.50
N GLN A 353 -12.66 0.90 -21.27
CA GLN A 353 -12.19 1.19 -19.91
C GLN A 353 -13.19 2.05 -19.13
N LEU A 354 -13.74 3.09 -19.76
CA LEU A 354 -14.76 3.93 -19.12
C LEU A 354 -16.05 3.15 -18.85
N THR A 355 -16.51 2.33 -19.79
CA THR A 355 -17.66 1.42 -19.61
C THR A 355 -17.48 0.55 -18.37
N SER A 356 -16.30 -0.05 -18.19
CA SER A 356 -15.97 -0.87 -17.03
C SER A 356 -16.01 -0.05 -15.72
N TRP A 357 -15.47 1.17 -15.75
CA TRP A 357 -15.47 2.09 -14.60
C TRP A 357 -16.88 2.45 -14.11
N PHE A 358 -17.83 2.60 -15.03
CA PHE A 358 -19.23 2.93 -14.73
C PHE A 358 -20.13 1.70 -14.57
N GLY A 359 -19.59 0.49 -14.66
CA GLY A 359 -20.36 -0.75 -14.54
C GLY A 359 -21.43 -0.93 -15.64
N LEU A 360 -21.17 -0.37 -16.83
CA LEU A 360 -22.09 -0.43 -17.96
C LEU A 360 -21.86 -1.71 -18.80
N PRO A 361 -22.88 -2.17 -19.56
CA PRO A 361 -22.73 -3.28 -20.51
C PRO A 361 -21.65 -3.01 -21.57
N LYS A 362 -21.00 -4.05 -22.09
CA LYS A 362 -19.89 -3.90 -23.06
C LYS A 362 -20.30 -3.25 -24.39
N ASP A 363 -21.57 -3.33 -24.74
CA ASP A 363 -22.21 -2.72 -25.91
C ASP A 363 -22.79 -1.33 -25.62
N ALA A 364 -22.53 -0.78 -24.42
CA ALA A 364 -22.95 0.57 -24.06
C ALA A 364 -22.37 1.60 -25.04
N GLN A 365 -23.23 2.53 -25.42
CA GLN A 365 -22.90 3.59 -26.37
C GLN A 365 -22.22 4.75 -25.64
N SER A 366 -21.37 5.51 -26.33
CA SER A 366 -20.60 6.62 -25.76
C SER A 366 -21.46 7.67 -25.04
N HIS A 367 -22.67 7.96 -25.55
CA HIS A 367 -23.60 8.91 -24.91
C HIS A 367 -24.07 8.44 -23.53
N GLN A 368 -24.22 7.13 -23.30
CA GLN A 368 -24.65 6.58 -22.00
C GLN A 368 -23.56 6.77 -20.93
N ILE A 369 -22.28 6.70 -21.33
CA ILE A 369 -21.15 6.98 -20.44
C ILE A 369 -21.15 8.47 -20.07
N ILE A 370 -21.34 9.35 -21.06
CA ILE A 370 -21.44 10.80 -20.84
C ILE A 370 -22.60 11.13 -19.88
N GLU A 371 -23.76 10.51 -20.05
CA GLU A 371 -24.91 10.67 -19.16
C GLU A 371 -24.58 10.25 -17.72
N ARG A 372 -23.90 9.11 -17.51
CA ARG A 372 -23.46 8.69 -16.17
C ARG A 372 -22.48 9.67 -15.53
N VAL A 373 -21.63 10.32 -16.31
CA VAL A 373 -20.76 11.39 -15.80
C VAL A 373 -21.58 12.59 -15.35
N CYS A 374 -22.55 13.03 -16.16
CA CYS A 374 -23.46 14.12 -15.81
C CYS A 374 -24.26 13.82 -14.54
N ASP A 375 -24.83 12.61 -14.42
CA ASP A 375 -25.56 12.17 -13.22
C ASP A 375 -24.68 12.22 -11.97
N ARG A 376 -23.41 11.80 -12.10
CA ARG A 376 -22.45 11.84 -11.00
C ARG A 376 -22.12 13.28 -10.60
N LEU A 377 -21.96 14.18 -11.57
CA LEU A 377 -21.68 15.60 -11.36
C LEU A 377 -22.80 16.34 -10.63
N LEU A 378 -24.03 15.84 -10.62
CA LEU A 378 -25.12 16.42 -9.82
C LEU A 378 -24.85 16.36 -8.31
N THR A 379 -24.05 15.38 -7.86
CA THR A 379 -23.87 15.09 -6.43
C THR A 379 -22.44 15.21 -5.93
N GLN A 380 -21.44 15.03 -6.81
CA GLN A 380 -20.01 15.04 -6.43
C GLN A 380 -19.12 15.52 -7.57
N ASP A 381 -17.89 15.97 -7.25
CA ASP A 381 -16.90 16.27 -8.27
C ASP A 381 -16.48 14.99 -9.02
N VAL A 382 -16.10 15.14 -10.28
CA VAL A 382 -15.58 14.06 -11.13
C VAL A 382 -14.22 14.46 -11.66
N ILE A 383 -13.24 13.59 -11.45
CA ILE A 383 -11.85 13.80 -11.87
C ILE A 383 -11.44 12.64 -12.76
N PHE A 384 -11.05 12.94 -13.99
CA PHE A 384 -10.42 12.01 -14.93
C PHE A 384 -8.91 12.19 -14.91
N ILE A 385 -8.18 11.07 -14.90
CA ILE A 385 -6.72 11.05 -15.05
C ILE A 385 -6.41 10.05 -16.16
N PHE A 386 -5.89 10.54 -17.28
CA PHE A 386 -5.34 9.71 -18.35
C PHE A 386 -3.81 9.73 -18.21
N ASP A 387 -3.27 8.62 -17.71
CA ASP A 387 -1.83 8.50 -17.45
C ASP A 387 -1.11 7.92 -18.67
N ARG A 388 0.16 8.29 -18.84
CA ARG A 388 1.04 7.91 -19.95
C ARG A 388 0.52 8.28 -21.33
N VAL A 389 -0.05 9.48 -21.48
CA VAL A 389 -0.54 9.93 -22.81
C VAL A 389 0.57 10.07 -23.84
N ASN A 390 1.84 10.12 -23.41
CA ASN A 390 3.02 9.96 -24.26
C ASN A 390 3.09 8.62 -25.03
N ASP A 391 2.37 7.58 -24.58
CA ASP A 391 2.31 6.29 -25.26
C ASP A 391 1.23 6.25 -26.36
N MET A 392 0.44 7.33 -26.49
CA MET A 392 -0.58 7.45 -27.52
C MET A 392 -0.03 8.12 -28.78
N GLN A 393 -0.48 7.67 -29.94
CA GLN A 393 -0.23 8.42 -31.18
C GLN A 393 -1.03 9.73 -31.15
N PRO A 394 -0.47 10.87 -31.61
CA PRO A 394 -1.16 12.18 -31.56
C PRO A 394 -2.56 12.16 -32.18
N ARG A 395 -2.74 11.45 -33.31
CA ARG A 395 -4.07 11.28 -33.93
C ARG A 395 -5.11 10.61 -33.03
N ILE A 396 -4.69 9.66 -32.18
CA ILE A 396 -5.59 8.97 -31.26
C ILE A 396 -5.91 9.87 -30.06
N LEU A 397 -4.93 10.61 -29.54
CA LEU A 397 -5.18 11.57 -28.46
C LEU A 397 -6.10 12.70 -28.92
N SER A 398 -5.87 13.26 -30.11
CA SER A 398 -6.75 14.25 -30.71
C SER A 398 -8.17 13.71 -30.95
N GLY A 399 -8.29 12.50 -31.51
CA GLY A 399 -9.59 11.83 -31.67
C GLY A 399 -10.29 11.58 -30.35
N TRP A 400 -9.55 11.24 -29.28
CA TRP A 400 -10.13 11.06 -27.95
C TRP A 400 -10.67 12.37 -27.37
N LEU A 401 -9.94 13.48 -27.52
CA LEU A 401 -10.44 14.80 -27.11
C LEU A 401 -11.73 15.17 -27.87
N GLN A 402 -11.79 14.92 -29.17
CA GLN A 402 -12.96 15.21 -30.01
C GLN A 402 -14.16 14.30 -29.74
N GLU A 403 -13.95 13.00 -29.50
CA GLU A 403 -15.04 12.05 -29.32
C GLU A 403 -15.53 11.95 -27.87
N PHE A 404 -14.67 12.18 -26.89
CA PHE A 404 -15.00 12.04 -25.47
C PHE A 404 -15.09 13.39 -24.75
N TRP A 405 -14.04 14.21 -24.82
CA TRP A 405 -13.97 15.42 -23.98
C TRP A 405 -14.89 16.53 -24.49
N GLU A 406 -14.82 16.90 -25.76
CA GLU A 406 -15.66 17.97 -26.33
C GLU A 406 -17.16 17.69 -26.15
N PRO A 407 -17.69 16.48 -26.45
CA PRO A 407 -19.11 16.20 -26.27
C PRO A 407 -19.52 16.17 -24.79
N LEU A 408 -18.63 15.71 -23.90
CA LEU A 408 -18.87 15.73 -22.46
C LEU A 408 -18.98 17.17 -21.93
N VAL A 409 -18.06 18.06 -22.32
CA VAL A 409 -18.10 19.47 -21.92
C VAL A 409 -19.39 20.14 -22.40
N ALA A 410 -19.76 19.93 -23.67
CA ALA A 410 -21.00 20.46 -24.23
C ALA A 410 -22.24 19.96 -23.49
N ARG A 411 -22.31 18.66 -23.21
CA ARG A 411 -23.44 18.04 -22.50
C ARG A 411 -23.56 18.53 -21.07
N VAL A 412 -22.44 18.69 -20.38
CA VAL A 412 -22.38 19.21 -19.02
C VAL A 412 -22.89 20.65 -18.93
N GLU A 413 -22.51 21.51 -19.87
CA GLU A 413 -22.99 22.89 -19.87
C GLU A 413 -24.49 22.98 -20.20
N GLU A 414 -25.02 22.05 -21.00
CA GLU A 414 -26.46 21.93 -21.27
C GLU A 414 -27.27 21.42 -20.06
N HIS A 415 -26.78 20.39 -19.36
CA HIS A 415 -27.55 19.67 -18.33
C HIS A 415 -27.37 20.22 -16.93
N CYS A 416 -26.18 20.75 -16.63
CA CYS A 416 -25.79 21.22 -15.31
C CYS A 416 -24.90 22.46 -15.45
N PRO A 417 -25.46 23.62 -15.87
CA PRO A 417 -24.65 24.80 -16.16
C PRO A 417 -23.77 25.20 -14.99
N SER A 418 -22.54 25.62 -15.31
CA SER A 418 -21.52 26.03 -14.33
C SER A 418 -22.01 26.98 -13.23
N LYS A 419 -22.96 27.88 -13.55
CA LYS A 419 -23.57 28.86 -12.63
C LYS A 419 -24.44 28.25 -11.52
N HIS A 420 -24.87 27.01 -11.67
CA HIS A 420 -25.84 26.36 -10.76
C HIS A 420 -25.28 25.13 -10.04
N ARG A 421 -23.99 24.84 -10.20
CA ARG A 421 -23.35 23.68 -9.56
C ARG A 421 -22.14 24.08 -8.72
N ASN A 422 -21.92 23.31 -7.65
CA ASN A 422 -20.76 23.44 -6.77
C ASN A 422 -19.75 22.30 -6.96
N THR A 423 -19.94 21.48 -7.99
CA THR A 423 -19.12 20.32 -8.35
C THR A 423 -18.25 20.65 -9.55
N HIS A 424 -17.08 20.02 -9.62
CA HIS A 424 -16.08 20.21 -10.67
C HIS A 424 -15.99 18.98 -11.56
N LEU A 425 -15.83 19.21 -12.86
CA LEU A 425 -15.38 18.22 -13.82
C LEU A 425 -13.95 18.55 -14.23
N LEU A 426 -13.01 17.71 -13.82
CA LEU A 426 -11.59 17.90 -14.12
C LEU A 426 -11.05 16.77 -14.98
N MET A 427 -10.17 17.09 -15.92
CA MET A 427 -9.39 16.12 -16.67
C MET A 427 -7.90 16.46 -16.59
N PHE A 428 -7.09 15.46 -16.23
CA PHE A 428 -5.63 15.53 -16.26
C PHE A 428 -5.11 14.55 -17.30
N LEU A 429 -4.39 15.08 -18.29
CA LEU A 429 -3.57 14.30 -19.22
C LEU A 429 -2.14 14.30 -18.71
N VAL A 430 -1.55 13.13 -18.48
CA VAL A 430 -0.21 13.01 -17.89
C VAL A 430 0.78 12.51 -18.94
N ASP A 431 1.66 13.40 -19.36
CA ASP A 431 2.74 13.16 -20.32
C ASP A 431 4.07 13.05 -19.56
N ASN A 432 4.58 11.83 -19.43
CA ASN A 432 5.77 11.55 -18.62
C ASN A 432 7.10 11.82 -19.36
N ASN A 433 7.08 12.32 -20.60
CA ASN A 433 8.31 12.65 -21.33
C ASN A 433 8.24 13.94 -22.19
N GLY A 434 7.14 14.68 -22.09
CA GLY A 434 6.93 15.96 -22.77
C GLY A 434 6.78 15.82 -24.28
N SER A 435 6.40 14.65 -24.79
CA SER A 435 6.24 14.39 -26.23
C SER A 435 4.97 15.01 -26.80
N VAL A 436 3.90 15.16 -26.00
CA VAL A 436 2.61 15.72 -26.45
C VAL A 436 2.78 17.18 -26.86
N CYS A 437 3.53 17.97 -26.09
CA CYS A 437 3.80 19.38 -26.41
C CYS A 437 4.67 19.57 -27.66
N LYS A 438 5.35 18.52 -28.12
CA LYS A 438 6.18 18.52 -29.34
C LYS A 438 5.41 18.04 -30.57
N SER A 439 4.12 17.74 -30.42
CA SER A 439 3.24 17.23 -31.47
C SER A 439 2.18 18.25 -31.87
N ASP A 440 1.40 17.95 -32.91
CA ASP A 440 0.36 18.85 -33.44
C ASP A 440 -0.95 18.87 -32.60
N ILE A 441 -0.89 18.47 -31.32
CA ILE A 441 -2.06 18.52 -30.42
C ILE A 441 -2.35 19.97 -30.03
N LEU A 442 -3.61 20.38 -30.21
CA LEU A 442 -4.07 21.72 -29.85
C LEU A 442 -4.22 21.84 -28.32
N LEU A 443 -3.50 22.80 -27.74
CA LEU A 443 -3.48 23.07 -26.30
C LEU A 443 -3.73 24.56 -26.04
N ALA A 444 -4.50 24.87 -25.00
CA ALA A 444 -4.71 26.25 -24.58
C ALA A 444 -3.46 26.75 -23.82
N GLN A 445 -3.04 28.00 -24.04
CA GLN A 445 -1.92 28.60 -23.30
C GLN A 445 -2.39 29.35 -22.05
N LYS A 446 -3.63 29.84 -22.07
CA LYS A 446 -4.27 30.54 -20.95
C LYS A 446 -5.70 30.05 -20.75
N CYS A 447 -6.17 30.06 -19.50
CA CYS A 447 -7.52 29.64 -19.16
C CYS A 447 -8.63 30.62 -19.60
N ASP A 448 -8.26 31.85 -19.98
CA ASP A 448 -9.22 32.86 -20.44
C ASP A 448 -9.39 32.85 -21.99
N GLU A 449 -8.74 31.90 -22.69
CA GLU A 449 -8.87 31.73 -24.14
C GLU A 449 -10.25 31.11 -24.52
N PRO A 450 -10.83 31.48 -25.67
CA PRO A 450 -12.19 31.07 -26.04
C PRO A 450 -12.35 29.56 -26.25
N ASN A 451 -11.27 28.85 -26.55
CA ASN A 451 -11.28 27.40 -26.78
C ASN A 451 -11.07 26.59 -25.50
N TYR A 452 -10.81 27.25 -24.36
CA TYR A 452 -10.73 26.59 -23.06
C TYR A 452 -12.15 26.46 -22.45
N PRO A 453 -12.55 25.31 -21.87
CA PRO A 453 -11.76 24.13 -21.52
C PRO A 453 -11.77 22.99 -22.55
N LEU A 454 -12.25 23.21 -23.79
CA LEU A 454 -12.25 22.16 -24.84
C LEU A 454 -10.82 21.72 -25.18
N MET A 455 -9.90 22.69 -25.27
CA MET A 455 -8.47 22.42 -25.34
C MET A 455 -7.87 22.34 -23.92
N PRO A 456 -7.17 21.24 -23.57
CA PRO A 456 -6.48 21.16 -22.29
C PRO A 456 -5.47 22.30 -22.12
N LEU A 457 -5.42 22.87 -20.92
CA LEU A 457 -4.47 23.92 -20.57
C LEU A 457 -3.06 23.33 -20.49
N HIS A 458 -2.14 23.89 -21.27
CA HIS A 458 -0.72 23.62 -21.22
C HIS A 458 -0.14 24.23 -19.93
N LEU A 459 0.10 23.38 -18.93
CA LEU A 459 0.75 23.82 -17.70
C LEU A 459 2.26 24.00 -17.94
N PRO A 460 2.95 24.85 -17.15
CA PRO A 460 4.41 24.92 -17.20
C PRO A 460 5.03 23.52 -17.03
N PRO A 461 6.07 23.17 -17.81
CA PRO A 461 6.71 21.86 -17.71
C PRO A 461 7.24 21.63 -16.30
N ILE A 462 7.18 20.39 -15.85
CA ILE A 462 7.95 19.97 -14.67
C ILE A 462 9.37 19.64 -15.13
N SER A 463 10.34 20.20 -14.44
CA SER A 463 11.76 20.11 -14.77
C SER A 463 12.56 19.69 -13.56
N PRO A 464 13.79 19.20 -13.75
CA PRO A 464 14.74 19.06 -12.66
C PRO A 464 14.90 20.36 -11.87
N PHE A 465 15.23 20.22 -10.59
CA PHE A 465 15.55 21.33 -9.70
C PHE A 465 16.80 22.06 -10.19
N THR A 466 16.75 23.39 -10.25
CA THR A 466 17.92 24.23 -10.53
C THR A 466 18.61 24.65 -9.23
N VAL A 467 19.88 25.09 -9.33
CA VAL A 467 20.65 25.64 -8.20
C VAL A 467 19.84 26.68 -7.43
N ASP A 468 19.26 27.67 -8.14
CA ASP A 468 18.48 28.74 -7.51
C ASP A 468 17.26 28.21 -6.74
N VAL A 469 16.56 27.21 -7.29
CA VAL A 469 15.38 26.61 -6.63
C VAL A 469 15.80 25.82 -5.40
N LEU A 470 16.94 25.14 -5.45
CA LEU A 470 17.49 24.37 -4.34
C LEU A 470 18.02 25.28 -3.23
N ASP A 471 18.71 26.37 -3.55
CA ASP A 471 19.17 27.36 -2.57
C ASP A 471 17.97 27.96 -1.83
N GLU A 472 16.95 28.40 -2.58
CA GLU A 472 15.69 28.88 -1.99
C GLU A 472 15.00 27.82 -1.12
N LEU A 473 15.04 26.55 -1.50
CA LEU A 473 14.45 25.45 -0.74
C LEU A 473 15.24 25.19 0.54
N ILE A 474 16.57 25.14 0.48
CA ILE A 474 17.47 24.97 1.63
C ILE A 474 17.22 26.08 2.64
N ASP A 475 17.14 27.33 2.20
CA ASP A 475 16.84 28.48 3.05
C ASP A 475 15.50 28.32 3.77
N ARG A 476 14.45 27.89 3.06
CA ARG A 476 13.13 27.65 3.67
C ARG A 476 13.15 26.48 4.64
N VAL A 477 13.82 25.38 4.30
CA VAL A 477 13.94 24.19 5.16
C VAL A 477 14.72 24.52 6.44
N ALA A 478 15.76 25.36 6.36
CA ALA A 478 16.54 25.82 7.52
C ALA A 478 15.71 26.63 8.53
N THR A 479 14.57 27.20 8.13
CA THR A 479 13.67 27.92 9.04
C THR A 479 12.71 26.99 9.81
N ILE A 480 12.64 25.70 9.48
CA ILE A 480 11.73 24.75 10.12
C ILE A 480 12.23 24.47 11.55
N PRO A 481 11.45 24.80 12.61
CA PRO A 481 11.91 24.68 13.99
C PRO A 481 12.26 23.24 14.36
N LYS A 482 13.42 23.04 15.00
CA LYS A 482 13.93 21.75 15.51
C LYS A 482 14.27 20.70 14.43
N LEU A 483 14.25 21.06 13.15
CA LEU A 483 14.79 20.21 12.09
C LEU A 483 16.32 20.20 12.18
N GLN A 484 16.92 19.03 12.40
CA GLN A 484 18.38 18.89 12.41
C GLN A 484 18.86 18.82 10.97
N MET A 485 19.21 19.97 10.39
CA MET A 485 19.95 20.00 9.14
C MET A 485 21.43 19.76 9.40
N HIS A 486 22.04 18.85 8.65
CA HIS A 486 23.50 18.79 8.59
C HIS A 486 24.05 20.12 8.06
N VAL A 487 25.10 20.64 8.72
CA VAL A 487 25.69 21.98 8.49
C VAL A 487 26.31 22.12 7.08
N ASP A 488 26.42 21.02 6.33
CA ASP A 488 27.12 20.98 5.05
C ASP A 488 26.18 20.85 3.82
N LEU A 489 24.85 20.92 3.98
CA LEU A 489 23.93 20.82 2.83
C LEU A 489 24.03 22.05 1.91
N THR A 490 24.35 21.83 0.64
CA THR A 490 24.38 22.86 -0.40
C THR A 490 23.62 22.39 -1.64
N SER A 491 23.13 23.33 -2.45
CA SER A 491 22.49 23.04 -3.74
C SER A 491 23.40 22.22 -4.67
N GLN A 492 24.71 22.48 -4.64
CA GLN A 492 25.70 21.74 -5.42
C GLN A 492 25.76 20.26 -5.04
N ILE A 493 25.77 19.94 -3.73
CA ILE A 493 25.77 18.56 -3.24
C ILE A 493 24.46 17.87 -3.61
N LEU A 494 23.33 18.57 -3.48
CA LEU A 494 22.03 18.02 -3.88
C LEU A 494 22.03 17.68 -5.37
N LEU A 495 22.51 18.56 -6.25
CA LEU A 495 22.58 18.27 -7.70
C LEU A 495 23.47 17.07 -8.00
N GLU A 496 24.64 16.98 -7.38
CA GLU A 496 25.60 15.88 -7.62
C GLU A 496 25.02 14.51 -7.23
N LYS A 497 24.24 14.47 -6.15
CA LYS A 497 23.65 13.23 -5.65
C LYS A 497 22.28 12.89 -6.24
N SER A 498 21.58 13.87 -6.80
CA SER A 498 20.23 13.70 -7.37
C SER A 498 20.20 13.61 -8.89
N GLU A 499 21.27 13.13 -9.52
CA GLU A 499 21.40 13.06 -10.98
C GLU A 499 21.09 14.39 -11.68
N ASN A 500 21.68 15.49 -11.19
CA ASN A 500 21.42 16.87 -11.65
C ASN A 500 20.00 17.37 -11.38
N GLY A 501 19.48 17.11 -10.18
CA GLY A 501 18.25 17.73 -9.70
C GLY A 501 16.97 16.98 -10.05
N ILE A 502 17.05 15.68 -10.40
CA ILE A 502 15.85 14.87 -10.61
C ILE A 502 15.02 14.89 -9.31
N PRO A 503 13.75 15.33 -9.35
CA PRO A 503 12.94 15.58 -8.16
C PRO A 503 12.92 14.44 -7.16
N GLU A 504 12.70 13.19 -7.61
CA GLU A 504 12.62 12.03 -6.72
C GLU A 504 13.90 11.86 -5.88
N PHE A 505 15.06 11.96 -6.50
CA PHE A 505 16.35 11.86 -5.81
C PHE A 505 16.67 13.11 -4.97
N VAL A 506 16.22 14.29 -5.39
CA VAL A 506 16.33 15.51 -4.56
C VAL A 506 15.54 15.34 -3.27
N TYR A 507 14.34 14.77 -3.34
CA TYR A 507 13.52 14.56 -2.15
C TYR A 507 14.16 13.56 -1.19
N GLU A 508 14.70 12.47 -1.73
CA GLU A 508 15.42 11.45 -0.98
C GLU A 508 16.61 12.06 -0.23
N GLU A 509 17.48 12.77 -0.95
CA GLU A 509 18.65 13.40 -0.35
C GLU A 509 18.27 14.44 0.71
N ILE A 510 17.30 15.33 0.44
CA ILE A 510 16.87 16.32 1.44
C ILE A 510 16.30 15.65 2.68
N CYS A 511 15.50 14.59 2.53
CA CYS A 511 15.01 13.81 3.66
C CYS A 511 16.17 13.19 4.45
N ASP A 512 17.12 12.54 3.76
CA ASP A 512 18.27 11.90 4.39
C ASP A 512 19.14 12.90 5.15
N PHE A 513 19.40 14.09 4.58
CA PHE A 513 20.11 15.19 5.23
C PHE A 513 19.39 15.77 6.45
N CYS A 514 18.07 15.57 6.55
CA CYS A 514 17.26 15.90 7.71
C CYS A 514 17.14 14.73 8.71
N GLY A 515 17.85 13.62 8.49
CA GLY A 515 17.82 12.43 9.34
C GLY A 515 16.55 11.60 9.16
N HIS A 516 15.97 11.60 7.96
CA HIS A 516 14.67 11.03 7.66
C HIS A 516 14.68 10.20 6.36
N SER A 517 13.87 9.14 6.28
CA SER A 517 13.76 8.30 5.07
C SER A 517 12.60 8.72 4.17
N TRP A 518 12.88 8.86 2.88
CA TRP A 518 11.88 9.11 1.84
C TRP A 518 10.87 7.95 1.72
N GLU A 519 11.35 6.71 1.68
CA GLU A 519 10.53 5.51 1.48
C GLU A 519 9.64 5.15 2.70
N GLY A 520 9.94 5.71 3.86
CA GLY A 520 9.46 5.17 5.13
C GLY A 520 8.16 5.74 5.73
N GLY A 521 7.80 6.96 5.39
CA GLY A 521 6.66 7.67 6.00
C GLY A 521 5.83 8.50 5.02
N LEU A 522 6.35 8.79 3.83
CA LEU A 522 5.86 9.86 2.95
C LEU A 522 4.72 9.44 2.01
N ALA A 523 4.61 8.17 1.60
CA ALA A 523 3.47 7.69 0.80
C ALA A 523 2.12 7.89 1.49
N LYS A 524 2.10 7.99 2.84
CA LYS A 524 0.89 8.24 3.64
C LYS A 524 0.46 9.71 3.69
N TRP A 525 1.35 10.66 3.36
CA TRP A 525 1.10 12.11 3.43
C TRP A 525 0.83 12.74 2.05
N LEU A 526 0.98 11.94 1.00
CA LEU A 526 0.46 12.19 -0.33
C LEU A 526 -1.02 11.81 -0.48
N ILE A 527 -1.73 11.54 0.64
CA ILE A 527 -3.17 11.19 0.69
C ILE A 527 -3.92 12.07 1.70
#